data_AF-A0A093YIU7-F1
#
_entry.id   AF-A0A093YIU7-F1
#
_cell.length_a   1.000
_cell.length_b   1.000
_cell.length_c   1.000
_cell.angle_alpha   90.00
_cell.angle_beta   90.00
_cell.angle_gamma   90.00
#
_symmetry.space_group_name_H-M   'P 1'
#
loop_
_entity.id
_entity.type
_entity.pdbx_description
1 polymer ?
#
loop_
_entity_poly.entity_id
_entity_poly.type
_entity_poly.pdbx_seq_one_letter_code
_entity_poly.pdbx_strand_id
1 'polypeptide(L)'
;MPKYFIPQKRGAHRIACIALYRALLSKCRLIDIPPSFHRGDVPPIKYIIRRQFRRNAHVTSAPLLVAALRVGYEAEELLYTASTGDGAAHSKILELLRGVQAEGDAARAEKALNPPLPPPPVRLPEPYPGHVPVLEKRPLPKSQLTGRRHVPFLVSANKIPFLRIKKPQNEFLSRIIRDKIKLRQRRMDAIEKMDGQLDMASWEQEWDDHLGMADERHWGTTTHVERKLVENKMEASANENAAVAKKMLAIVDEEQRLADIEKKEWLREKRKRYRQRKRERDEALQGLPKF
;
A
#
# COMPACT_ATOMS: atom_id res chain seq x y z
N MET A 1 -23.81 -0.38 19.35
CA MET A 1 -22.43 0.08 19.06
C MET A 1 -22.38 1.59 19.16
N PRO A 2 -21.42 2.20 19.88
CA PRO A 2 -21.32 3.65 19.93
C PRO A 2 -21.06 4.19 18.52
N LYS A 3 -21.84 5.20 18.10
CA LYS A 3 -21.72 5.84 16.78
C LYS A 3 -20.38 6.57 16.73
N TYR A 4 -19.39 6.00 16.03
CA TYR A 4 -18.12 6.67 15.79
C TYR A 4 -18.37 8.00 15.07
N PHE A 5 -17.97 9.11 15.70
CA PHE A 5 -18.00 10.43 15.09
C PHE A 5 -16.89 10.48 14.03
N ILE A 6 -17.27 10.44 12.75
CA ILE A 6 -16.36 10.64 11.62
C ILE A 6 -16.64 12.04 11.06
N PRO A 7 -15.89 13.07 11.47
CA PRO A 7 -16.20 14.46 11.16
C PRO A 7 -16.23 14.74 9.65
N GLN A 8 -15.31 14.12 8.90
CA GLN A 8 -15.19 14.29 7.45
C GLN A 8 -16.43 13.82 6.68
N LYS A 9 -17.21 12.88 7.24
CA LYS A 9 -18.45 12.35 6.64
C LYS A 9 -19.69 13.18 6.98
N ARG A 10 -19.58 14.19 7.86
CA ARG A 10 -20.68 15.09 8.20
C ARG A 10 -20.61 16.36 7.35
N GLY A 11 -21.63 16.57 6.50
CA GLY A 11 -21.73 17.75 5.63
C GLY A 11 -21.59 19.07 6.40
N ALA A 12 -22.29 19.23 7.52
CA ALA A 12 -22.26 20.44 8.35
C ALA A 12 -20.84 20.78 8.86
N HIS A 13 -20.08 19.79 9.32
CA HIS A 13 -18.70 20.00 9.76
C HIS A 13 -17.79 20.43 8.59
N ARG A 14 -17.93 19.76 7.44
CA ARG A 14 -17.18 20.10 6.23
C ARG A 14 -17.44 21.54 5.79
N ILE A 15 -18.71 21.96 5.79
CA ILE A 15 -19.12 23.33 5.43
C ILE A 15 -18.52 24.34 6.41
N ALA A 16 -18.64 24.11 7.72
CA ALA A 16 -18.10 25.00 8.75
C ALA A 16 -16.58 25.18 8.62
N CYS A 17 -15.84 24.08 8.45
CA CYS A 17 -14.38 24.13 8.27
C CYS A 17 -13.98 24.87 6.97
N ILE A 18 -14.70 24.66 5.86
CA ILE A 18 -14.45 25.35 4.60
C ILE A 18 -14.76 26.85 4.73
N ALA A 19 -15.87 27.21 5.39
CA ALA A 19 -16.26 28.59 5.63
C ALA A 19 -15.20 29.33 6.46
N LEU A 20 -14.79 28.74 7.60
CA LEU A 20 -13.76 29.30 8.45
C LEU A 20 -12.41 29.44 7.73
N TYR A 21 -12.01 28.41 6.96
CA TYR A 21 -10.80 28.45 6.14
C TYR A 21 -10.82 29.62 5.13
N ARG A 22 -11.95 29.82 4.45
CA ARG A 22 -12.13 30.92 3.48
C ARG A 22 -12.13 32.28 4.17
N ALA A 23 -12.80 32.41 5.31
CA ALA A 23 -12.84 33.65 6.09
C ALA A 23 -11.42 34.09 6.49
N LEU A 24 -10.65 33.19 7.11
CA LEU A 24 -9.27 33.44 7.51
C LEU A 24 -8.38 33.86 6.34
N LEU A 25 -8.50 33.18 5.19
CA LEU A 25 -7.72 33.51 3.99
C LEU A 25 -8.14 34.81 3.31
N SER A 26 -9.40 35.22 3.45
CA SER A 26 -9.88 36.49 2.93
C SER A 26 -9.28 37.65 3.74
N LYS A 27 -9.33 37.55 5.07
CA LYS A 27 -8.84 38.59 5.98
C LYS A 27 -7.31 38.69 5.99
N CYS A 28 -6.59 37.57 5.84
CA CYS A 28 -5.12 37.60 5.84
C CYS A 28 -4.50 38.43 4.72
N ARG A 29 -5.23 38.71 3.63
CA ARG A 29 -4.73 39.55 2.52
C ARG A 29 -4.79 41.04 2.81
N LEU A 30 -5.59 41.44 3.80
CA LEU A 30 -5.83 42.84 4.16
C LEU A 30 -4.85 43.35 5.23
N ILE A 31 -4.00 42.46 5.75
CA ILE A 31 -3.07 42.79 6.82
C ILE A 31 -1.70 43.03 6.21
N ASP A 32 -1.16 44.22 6.43
CA ASP A 32 0.19 44.56 6.00
C ASP A 32 1.22 43.89 6.92
N ILE A 33 2.07 43.07 6.31
CA ILE A 33 3.12 42.32 7.02
C ILE A 33 4.48 42.80 6.52
N PRO A 34 5.41 43.16 7.41
CA PRO A 34 6.75 43.55 7.02
C PRO A 34 7.47 42.46 6.18
N PRO A 35 8.26 42.84 5.17
CA PRO A 35 9.02 41.90 4.34
C PRO A 35 9.93 40.97 5.14
N SER A 36 10.44 41.40 6.29
CA SER A 36 11.28 40.59 7.20
C SER A 36 10.62 39.27 7.64
N PHE A 37 9.29 39.18 7.63
CA PHE A 37 8.58 37.96 7.99
C PHE A 37 8.44 36.94 6.84
N HIS A 38 8.79 37.33 5.61
CA HIS A 38 8.63 36.49 4.43
C HIS A 38 9.81 35.53 4.27
N ARG A 39 9.51 34.23 4.15
CA ARG A 39 10.52 33.16 3.95
C ARG A 39 10.42 32.48 2.57
N GLY A 40 9.52 32.95 1.73
CA GLY A 40 9.24 32.43 0.39
C GLY A 40 8.05 33.14 -0.24
N ASP A 41 7.56 32.64 -1.37
CA ASP A 41 6.57 33.33 -2.22
C ASP A 41 5.16 33.41 -1.61
N VAL A 42 4.89 32.66 -0.55
CA VAL A 42 3.58 32.62 0.12
C VAL A 42 3.60 33.52 1.35
N PRO A 43 2.62 34.44 1.51
CA PRO A 43 2.49 35.25 2.71
C PRO A 43 2.48 34.39 4.00
N PRO A 44 3.17 34.81 5.07
CA PRO A 44 3.42 33.96 6.24
C PRO A 44 2.14 33.53 6.95
N ILE A 45 1.16 34.42 7.13
CA ILE A 45 -0.14 34.10 7.75
C ILE A 45 -0.89 33.05 6.91
N LYS A 46 -0.92 33.22 5.57
CA LYS A 46 -1.54 32.27 4.64
C LYS A 46 -0.88 30.88 4.74
N TYR A 47 0.44 30.83 4.85
CA TYR A 47 1.16 29.57 5.03
C TYR A 47 0.78 28.87 6.34
N ILE A 48 0.74 29.61 7.46
CA ILE A 48 0.39 29.09 8.79
C ILE A 48 -1.04 28.53 8.80
N ILE A 49 -2.02 29.27 8.27
CA ILE A 49 -3.42 28.82 8.17
C ILE A 49 -3.49 27.49 7.40
N ARG A 50 -2.87 27.43 6.21
CA ARG A 50 -2.85 26.19 5.40
C ARG A 50 -2.21 25.02 6.15
N ARG A 51 -1.09 25.26 6.83
CA ARG A 51 -0.39 24.24 7.62
C ARG A 51 -1.28 23.71 8.76
N GLN A 52 -2.01 24.59 9.45
CA GLN A 52 -2.86 24.19 10.57
C GLN A 52 -4.07 23.36 10.13
N PHE A 53 -4.77 23.75 9.07
CA PHE A 53 -5.87 22.97 8.53
C PHE A 53 -5.43 21.59 8.03
N ARG A 54 -4.25 21.49 7.40
CA ARG A 54 -3.68 20.19 7.00
C ARG A 54 -3.33 19.32 8.19
N ARG A 55 -2.71 19.90 9.23
CA ARG A 55 -2.35 19.17 10.46
C ARG A 55 -3.59 18.56 11.12
N ASN A 56 -4.70 19.29 11.14
CA ASN A 56 -5.93 18.85 11.79
C ASN A 56 -6.89 18.05 10.88
N ALA A 57 -6.53 17.81 9.61
CA ALA A 57 -7.43 17.19 8.63
C ALA A 57 -7.92 15.79 9.05
N HIS A 58 -7.07 15.02 9.73
CA HIS A 58 -7.35 13.63 10.13
C HIS A 58 -7.79 13.49 11.60
N VAL A 59 -8.01 14.60 12.32
CA VAL A 59 -8.46 14.55 13.71
C VAL A 59 -9.91 14.08 13.76
N THR A 60 -10.16 13.00 14.50
CA THR A 60 -11.50 12.40 14.66
C THR A 60 -12.12 12.63 16.04
N SER A 61 -11.31 13.07 17.02
CA SER A 61 -11.76 13.33 18.39
C SER A 61 -12.60 14.61 18.48
N ALA A 62 -13.84 14.48 18.96
CA ALA A 62 -14.76 15.62 19.07
C ALA A 62 -14.24 16.75 19.98
N PRO A 63 -13.69 16.49 21.18
CA PRO A 63 -13.09 17.54 22.01
C PRO A 63 -11.94 18.29 21.33
N LEU A 64 -11.07 17.57 20.61
CA LEU A 64 -9.95 18.19 19.88
C LEU A 64 -10.45 19.07 18.74
N LEU A 65 -11.53 18.68 18.07
CA LEU A 65 -12.13 19.48 17.00
C LEU A 65 -12.80 20.73 17.53
N VAL A 66 -13.51 20.65 18.65
CA VAL A 66 -14.10 21.82 19.31
C VAL A 66 -13.01 22.79 19.75
N ALA A 67 -11.94 22.30 20.38
CA ALA A 67 -10.81 23.12 20.76
C ALA A 67 -10.14 23.78 19.54
N ALA A 68 -9.90 23.03 18.47
CA ALA A 68 -9.29 23.56 17.25
C ALA A 68 -10.17 24.61 16.53
N LEU A 69 -11.48 24.39 16.47
CA LEU A 69 -12.42 25.34 15.88
C LEU A 69 -12.51 26.62 16.70
N ARG A 70 -12.53 26.50 18.04
CA ARG A 70 -12.51 27.66 18.94
C ARG A 70 -11.29 28.54 18.68
N VAL A 71 -10.09 27.96 18.64
CA VAL A 71 -8.86 28.68 18.29
C VAL A 71 -8.95 29.29 16.89
N GLY A 72 -9.59 28.62 15.94
CA GLY A 72 -9.80 29.15 14.60
C GLY A 72 -10.71 30.38 14.55
N TYR A 73 -11.78 30.41 15.36
CA TYR A 73 -12.66 31.58 15.48
C TYR A 73 -11.98 32.73 16.21
N GLU A 74 -11.24 32.45 17.29
CA GLU A 74 -10.43 33.46 17.99
C GLU A 74 -9.37 34.08 17.07
N ALA A 75 -8.78 33.27 16.18
CA ALA A 75 -7.86 33.76 15.16
C ALA A 75 -8.57 34.59 14.08
N GLU A 76 -9.79 34.24 13.69
CA GLU A 76 -10.58 35.03 12.73
C GLU A 76 -10.93 36.39 13.30
N GLU A 77 -11.38 36.44 14.55
CA GLU A 77 -11.68 37.68 15.28
C GLU A 77 -10.44 38.59 15.36
N LEU A 78 -9.26 38.03 15.69
CA LEU A 78 -8.01 38.79 15.73
C LEU A 78 -7.59 39.33 14.36
N LEU A 79 -7.77 38.55 13.29
CA LEU A 79 -7.48 39.02 11.93
C LEU A 79 -8.50 40.07 11.48
N TYR A 80 -9.76 39.93 11.88
CA TYR A 80 -10.82 40.88 11.58
C TYR A 80 -10.56 42.24 12.25
N THR A 81 -10.26 42.25 13.54
CA THR A 81 -9.96 43.48 14.31
C THR A 81 -8.72 44.18 13.76
N ALA A 82 -7.66 43.43 13.46
CA ALA A 82 -6.47 43.97 12.82
C ALA A 82 -6.77 44.55 11.42
N SER A 83 -7.61 43.89 10.62
CA SER A 83 -8.01 44.39 9.30
C SER A 83 -8.89 45.65 9.34
N THR A 84 -9.52 45.91 10.49
CA THR A 84 -10.39 47.10 10.71
C THR A 84 -9.58 48.31 11.20
N GLY A 85 -8.25 48.15 11.38
CA GLY A 85 -7.34 49.25 11.75
C GLY A 85 -6.94 49.29 13.21
N ASP A 86 -7.24 48.27 14.02
CA ASP A 86 -6.75 48.20 15.40
C ASP A 86 -5.24 47.87 15.45
N GLY A 87 -4.45 48.84 15.90
CA GLY A 87 -3.01 48.70 16.05
C GLY A 87 -2.57 47.69 17.12
N ALA A 88 -3.40 47.45 18.15
CA ALA A 88 -3.09 46.47 19.18
C ALA A 88 -3.21 45.03 18.64
N ALA A 89 -4.30 44.75 17.91
CA ALA A 89 -4.49 43.48 17.21
C ALA A 89 -3.37 43.23 16.17
N HIS A 90 -3.00 44.25 15.40
CA HIS A 90 -1.89 44.16 14.45
C HIS A 90 -0.55 43.83 15.13
N SER A 91 -0.23 44.53 16.22
CA SER A 91 1.00 44.29 17.01
C SER A 91 1.04 42.87 17.57
N LYS A 92 -0.10 42.36 18.07
CA LYS A 92 -0.23 40.99 18.56
C LYS A 92 0.02 39.95 17.47
N ILE A 93 -0.44 40.19 16.24
CA ILE A 93 -0.16 39.31 15.10
C ILE A 93 1.35 39.27 14.80
N LEU A 94 2.03 40.42 14.80
CA LEU A 94 3.48 40.49 14.57
C LEU A 94 4.27 39.78 15.66
N GLU A 95 3.85 39.88 16.92
CA GLU A 95 4.44 39.16 18.04
C GLU A 95 4.30 37.64 17.86
N LEU A 96 3.10 37.16 17.52
CA LEU A 96 2.85 35.74 17.24
C LEU A 96 3.69 35.24 16.06
N LEU A 97 3.80 36.03 14.99
CA LEU A 97 4.64 35.68 13.84
C LEU A 97 6.12 35.56 14.23
N ARG A 98 6.61 36.45 15.09
CA ARG A 98 7.98 36.41 15.61
C ARG A 98 8.21 35.14 16.43
N GLY A 99 7.27 34.74 17.28
CA GLY A 99 7.34 33.49 18.04
C GLY A 99 7.40 32.26 17.12
N VAL A 100 6.51 32.16 16.14
CA VAL A 100 6.49 31.04 15.17
C VAL A 100 7.78 30.96 14.36
N GLN A 101 8.36 32.10 14.00
CA GLN A 101 9.64 32.15 13.32
C GLN A 101 10.79 31.67 14.20
N ALA A 102 10.86 32.13 15.45
CA ALA A 102 11.88 31.73 16.42
C ALA A 102 11.83 30.22 16.70
N GLU A 103 10.64 29.66 16.92
CA GLU A 103 10.45 28.21 17.07
C GLU A 103 10.92 27.44 15.83
N GLY A 104 10.56 27.93 14.64
CA GLY A 104 10.97 27.35 13.37
C GLY A 104 12.49 27.40 13.15
N ASP A 105 13.17 28.44 13.66
CA ASP A 105 14.62 28.59 13.56
C ASP A 105 15.34 27.68 14.54
N ALA A 106 14.87 27.62 15.78
CA ALA A 106 15.38 26.69 16.78
C ALA A 106 15.28 25.23 16.31
N ALA A 107 14.12 24.82 15.78
CA ALA A 107 13.94 23.46 15.25
C ALA A 107 14.85 23.16 14.04
N ARG A 108 15.13 24.16 13.20
CA ARG A 108 16.06 24.02 12.07
C ARG A 108 17.51 23.92 12.55
N ALA A 109 17.90 24.73 13.53
CA ALA A 109 19.23 24.67 14.13
C ALA A 109 19.47 23.33 14.83
N GLU A 110 18.50 22.84 15.62
CA GLU A 110 18.57 21.53 16.26
C GLU A 110 18.74 20.40 15.23
N LYS A 111 17.94 20.43 14.15
CA LYS A 111 18.05 19.43 13.08
C LYS A 111 19.36 19.52 12.28
N ALA A 112 19.95 20.72 12.19
CA ALA A 112 21.25 20.91 11.57
C ALA A 112 22.40 20.38 12.44
N LEU A 113 22.27 20.48 13.77
CA LEU A 113 23.22 19.92 14.73
C LEU A 113 23.15 18.38 14.76
N ASN A 114 21.94 17.82 14.68
CA ASN A 114 21.69 16.38 14.71
C ASN A 114 20.91 15.95 13.46
N PRO A 115 21.56 15.84 12.29
CA PRO A 115 20.90 15.31 11.11
C PRO A 115 20.48 13.86 11.37
N PRO A 116 19.24 13.47 11.02
CA PRO A 116 18.82 12.08 11.16
C PRO A 116 19.73 11.20 10.30
N LEU A 117 20.22 10.09 10.87
CA LEU A 117 21.00 9.10 10.12
C LEU A 117 20.20 8.68 8.89
N PRO A 118 20.83 8.60 7.70
CA PRO A 118 20.15 8.06 6.53
C PRO A 118 19.67 6.65 6.87
N PRO A 119 18.43 6.28 6.50
CA PRO A 119 17.95 4.93 6.72
C PRO A 119 18.92 3.94 6.06
N PRO A 120 19.25 2.81 6.71
CA PRO A 120 20.16 1.83 6.12
C PRO A 120 19.62 1.37 4.77
N PRO A 121 20.48 1.16 3.75
CA PRO A 121 20.03 0.71 2.45
C PRO A 121 19.35 -0.65 2.58
N VAL A 122 18.09 -0.73 2.16
CA VAL A 122 17.34 -2.00 2.14
C VAL A 122 17.98 -2.90 1.10
N ARG A 123 18.75 -3.91 1.54
CA ARG A 123 19.32 -4.92 0.65
C ARG A 123 18.21 -5.81 0.13
N LEU A 124 17.89 -5.65 -1.14
CA LEU A 124 16.90 -6.45 -1.84
C LEU A 124 17.53 -7.81 -2.18
N PRO A 125 16.94 -8.96 -1.78
CA PRO A 125 17.54 -10.28 -2.05
C PRO A 125 17.75 -10.49 -3.55
N GLU A 126 18.97 -10.75 -4.00
CA GLU A 126 19.22 -11.01 -5.42
C GLU A 126 18.99 -12.49 -5.78
N PRO A 127 18.70 -12.82 -7.04
CA PRO A 127 18.73 -14.21 -7.47
C PRO A 127 20.15 -14.74 -7.27
N TYR A 128 20.28 -15.94 -6.72
CA TYR A 128 21.60 -16.57 -6.63
C TYR A 128 22.18 -16.76 -8.04
N PRO A 129 23.42 -16.34 -8.31
CA PRO A 129 24.06 -16.53 -9.61
C PRO A 129 24.03 -18.00 -10.04
N GLY A 130 23.62 -18.26 -11.29
CA GLY A 130 23.55 -19.62 -11.86
C GLY A 130 22.37 -20.48 -11.37
N HIS A 131 21.37 -19.93 -10.69
CA HIS A 131 20.23 -20.71 -10.21
C HIS A 131 19.23 -21.06 -11.32
N VAL A 132 19.00 -22.36 -11.53
CA VAL A 132 17.98 -22.87 -12.46
C VAL A 132 16.58 -22.66 -11.86
N PRO A 133 15.59 -22.13 -12.63
CA PRO A 133 14.22 -21.98 -12.17
C PRO A 133 13.61 -23.26 -11.62
N VAL A 134 12.87 -23.14 -10.52
CA VAL A 134 12.19 -24.28 -9.85
C VAL A 134 11.27 -25.05 -10.79
N LEU A 135 10.63 -24.35 -11.73
CA LEU A 135 9.71 -24.93 -12.70
C LEU A 135 10.40 -25.81 -13.74
N GLU A 136 11.69 -25.60 -13.99
CA GLU A 136 12.48 -26.40 -14.93
C GLU A 136 13.15 -27.59 -14.23
N LYS A 137 13.49 -27.42 -12.96
CA LYS A 137 14.19 -28.45 -12.17
C LYS A 137 13.26 -29.60 -11.71
N ARG A 138 11.96 -29.36 -11.57
CA ARG A 138 11.02 -30.32 -10.97
C ARG A 138 10.26 -31.13 -12.02
N PRO A 139 9.88 -32.38 -11.72
CA PRO A 139 10.02 -33.11 -10.45
C PRO A 139 11.46 -33.59 -10.15
N LEU A 140 11.82 -33.70 -8.86
CA LEU A 140 13.17 -34.15 -8.45
C LEU A 140 13.31 -35.68 -8.50
N PRO A 141 14.47 -36.25 -8.90
CA PRO A 141 14.72 -37.69 -8.80
C PRO A 141 14.87 -38.12 -7.34
N LYS A 142 14.53 -39.39 -7.04
CA LYS A 142 14.56 -39.94 -5.67
C LYS A 142 15.96 -39.86 -5.01
N SER A 143 17.03 -39.93 -5.80
CA SER A 143 18.41 -39.79 -5.33
C SER A 143 18.74 -38.41 -4.76
N GLN A 144 18.02 -37.36 -5.18
CA GLN A 144 18.20 -36.00 -4.70
C GLN A 144 17.30 -35.66 -3.50
N LEU A 145 16.46 -36.59 -3.06
CA LEU A 145 15.53 -36.37 -1.96
C LEU A 145 16.11 -36.90 -0.64
N THR A 146 16.03 -36.08 0.40
CA THR A 146 16.30 -36.51 1.77
C THR A 146 15.00 -37.04 2.39
N GLY A 147 14.83 -38.37 2.37
CA GLY A 147 13.68 -39.03 3.00
C GLY A 147 12.46 -39.17 2.08
N ARG A 148 11.25 -38.98 2.62
CA ARG A 148 10.00 -39.12 1.86
C ARG A 148 9.77 -37.89 0.97
N ARG A 149 9.37 -38.11 -0.28
CA ARG A 149 8.94 -37.04 -1.19
C ARG A 149 7.80 -36.21 -0.59
N HIS A 150 8.00 -34.90 -0.56
CA HIS A 150 6.99 -33.93 -0.17
C HIS A 150 6.50 -33.16 -1.40
N VAL A 151 5.21 -33.27 -1.69
CA VAL A 151 4.57 -32.63 -2.84
C VAL A 151 4.41 -31.13 -2.57
N PRO A 152 4.88 -30.23 -3.46
CA PRO A 152 4.67 -28.80 -3.30
C PRO A 152 3.18 -28.43 -3.38
N PHE A 153 2.78 -27.34 -2.72
CA PHE A 153 1.42 -26.83 -2.82
C PHE A 153 1.34 -25.72 -3.87
N LEU A 154 0.39 -25.81 -4.81
CA LEU A 154 0.03 -24.70 -5.68
C LEU A 154 -0.78 -23.67 -4.88
N VAL A 155 -0.27 -22.45 -4.77
CA VAL A 155 -0.90 -21.35 -4.04
C VAL A 155 -1.05 -20.14 -4.95
N SER A 156 -2.12 -19.38 -4.78
CA SER A 156 -2.33 -18.11 -5.48
C SER A 156 -2.35 -16.95 -4.46
N ALA A 157 -1.50 -15.94 -4.68
CA ALA A 157 -1.52 -14.70 -3.92
C ALA A 157 -1.95 -13.57 -4.85
N ASN A 158 -3.18 -13.06 -4.68
CA ASN A 158 -3.77 -12.02 -5.53
C ASN A 158 -3.61 -12.31 -7.04
N LYS A 159 -4.07 -13.50 -7.46
CA LYS A 159 -3.99 -14.00 -8.85
C LYS A 159 -2.57 -14.30 -9.37
N ILE A 160 -1.54 -14.24 -8.51
CA ILE A 160 -0.18 -14.66 -8.87
C ILE A 160 0.05 -16.09 -8.34
N PRO A 161 0.15 -17.09 -9.22
CA PRO A 161 0.40 -18.47 -8.82
C PRO A 161 1.87 -18.70 -8.48
N PHE A 162 2.14 -19.51 -7.47
CA PHE A 162 3.47 -20.00 -7.14
C PHE A 162 3.41 -21.36 -6.45
N LEU A 163 4.50 -22.12 -6.56
CA LEU A 163 4.67 -23.37 -5.82
C LEU A 163 5.28 -23.10 -4.45
N ARG A 164 4.57 -23.48 -3.39
CA ARG A 164 5.05 -23.43 -2.02
C ARG A 164 5.69 -24.76 -1.65
N ILE A 165 7.02 -24.77 -1.61
CA ILE A 165 7.80 -25.97 -1.27
C ILE A 165 7.95 -26.14 0.25
N LYS A 166 8.31 -25.08 0.96
CA LYS A 166 8.55 -25.11 2.42
C LYS A 166 7.97 -23.88 3.12
N LYS A 167 7.90 -23.94 4.45
CA LYS A 167 7.61 -22.80 5.34
C LYS A 167 8.87 -22.51 6.18
N PRO A 168 9.29 -21.25 6.35
CA PRO A 168 8.82 -20.03 5.67
C PRO A 168 9.15 -20.01 4.16
N GLN A 169 8.48 -19.14 3.39
CA GLN A 169 8.72 -18.98 1.96
C GLN A 169 10.07 -18.30 1.71
N ASN A 170 10.71 -18.56 0.56
CA ASN A 170 11.93 -17.86 0.15
C ASN A 170 11.66 -16.34 0.01
N GLU A 171 12.47 -15.52 0.67
CA GLU A 171 12.33 -14.05 0.67
C GLU A 171 12.45 -13.44 -0.73
N PHE A 172 13.29 -14.00 -1.60
CA PHE A 172 13.39 -13.59 -3.00
C PHE A 172 12.04 -13.73 -3.73
N LEU A 173 11.41 -14.89 -3.58
CA LEU A 173 10.10 -15.16 -4.19
C LEU A 173 9.01 -14.29 -3.54
N SER A 174 9.04 -14.12 -2.22
CA SER A 174 8.13 -13.23 -1.48
C SER A 174 8.25 -11.77 -1.97
N ARG A 175 9.46 -11.29 -2.27
CA ARG A 175 9.67 -9.96 -2.87
C ARG A 175 9.02 -9.88 -4.25
N ILE A 176 9.33 -10.82 -5.16
CA ILE A 176 8.75 -10.81 -6.52
C ILE A 176 7.22 -10.82 -6.48
N ILE A 177 6.63 -11.64 -5.61
CA ILE A 177 5.18 -11.68 -5.44
C ILE A 177 4.67 -10.32 -4.97
N ARG A 178 5.28 -9.71 -3.95
CA ARG A 178 4.90 -8.36 -3.47
C ARG A 178 5.00 -7.31 -4.58
N ASP A 179 6.06 -7.34 -5.39
CA ASP A 179 6.26 -6.37 -6.47
C ASP A 179 5.20 -6.53 -7.56
N LYS A 180 4.87 -7.78 -7.94
CA LYS A 180 3.76 -8.06 -8.86
C LYS A 180 2.40 -7.63 -8.30
N ILE A 181 2.15 -7.85 -7.00
CA ILE A 181 0.92 -7.39 -6.31
C ILE A 181 0.82 -5.86 -6.37
N LYS A 182 1.91 -5.15 -6.03
CA LYS A 182 1.96 -3.68 -6.08
C LYS A 182 1.75 -3.15 -7.50
N LEU A 183 2.37 -3.78 -8.50
CA LEU A 183 2.18 -3.41 -9.90
C LEU A 183 0.72 -3.59 -10.34
N ARG A 184 0.08 -4.70 -9.94
CA ARG A 184 -1.35 -4.93 -10.20
C ARG A 184 -2.22 -3.87 -9.53
N GLN A 185 -1.95 -3.54 -8.26
CA GLN A 185 -2.69 -2.49 -7.55
C GLN A 185 -2.56 -1.13 -8.26
N ARG A 186 -1.34 -0.73 -8.63
CA ARG A 186 -1.12 0.53 -9.38
C ARG A 186 -1.91 0.61 -10.68
N ARG A 187 -2.08 -0.53 -11.38
CA ARG A 187 -2.89 -0.59 -12.60
C ARG A 187 -4.38 -0.46 -12.30
N MET A 188 -4.87 -1.09 -11.24
CA MET A 188 -6.26 -0.91 -10.78
C MET A 188 -6.52 0.55 -10.39
N ASP A 189 -5.63 1.16 -9.60
CA ASP A 189 -5.74 2.56 -9.19
C ASP A 189 -5.71 3.51 -10.42
N ALA A 190 -4.91 3.17 -11.44
CA ALA A 190 -4.87 3.94 -12.69
C ALA A 190 -6.17 3.83 -13.48
N ILE A 191 -6.78 2.64 -13.56
CA ILE A 191 -8.09 2.45 -14.21
C ILE A 191 -9.16 3.27 -13.45
N GLU A 192 -9.23 3.15 -12.13
CA GLU A 192 -10.21 3.89 -11.31
C GLU A 192 -10.07 5.42 -11.49
N LYS A 193 -8.82 5.92 -11.57
CA LYS A 193 -8.55 7.32 -11.86
C LYS A 193 -9.04 7.72 -13.26
N MET A 194 -8.77 6.89 -14.27
CA MET A 194 -9.19 7.14 -15.65
C MET A 194 -10.71 7.07 -15.81
N ASP A 195 -11.40 6.19 -15.08
CA ASP A 195 -12.86 6.14 -15.05
C ASP A 195 -13.44 7.47 -14.57
N GLY A 196 -12.93 8.02 -13.46
CA GLY A 196 -13.33 9.35 -13.00
C GLY A 196 -13.00 10.49 -13.99
N GLN A 197 -11.95 10.35 -14.80
CA GLN A 197 -11.64 11.31 -15.86
C GLN A 197 -12.58 11.19 -17.06
N LEU A 198 -13.00 9.97 -17.40
CA LEU A 198 -13.98 9.71 -18.46
C LEU A 198 -15.36 10.26 -18.08
N ASP A 199 -15.77 10.11 -16.83
CA ASP A 199 -17.02 10.69 -16.32
C ASP A 199 -17.01 12.22 -16.47
N MET A 200 -15.92 12.87 -16.03
CA MET A 200 -15.75 14.31 -16.20
C MET A 200 -15.75 14.71 -17.68
N ALA A 201 -15.03 13.99 -18.53
CA ALA A 201 -14.99 14.26 -19.96
C ALA A 201 -16.38 14.12 -20.62
N SER A 202 -17.21 13.20 -20.15
CA SER A 202 -18.60 13.06 -20.60
C SER A 202 -19.41 14.31 -20.24
N TRP A 203 -19.25 14.84 -19.03
CA TRP A 203 -19.96 16.05 -18.60
C TRP A 203 -19.52 17.29 -19.38
N GLU A 204 -18.22 17.42 -19.69
CA GLU A 204 -17.71 18.52 -20.53
C GLU A 204 -18.26 18.40 -21.97
N GLN A 205 -18.35 17.18 -22.51
CA GLN A 205 -18.95 16.95 -23.82
C GLN A 205 -20.42 17.36 -23.85
N GLU A 206 -21.22 16.93 -22.87
CA GLU A 206 -22.63 17.32 -22.75
C GLU A 206 -22.78 18.85 -22.63
N TRP A 207 -21.83 19.52 -21.98
CA TRP A 207 -21.84 20.96 -21.85
C TRP A 207 -21.53 21.67 -23.16
N ASP A 208 -20.49 21.25 -23.89
CA ASP A 208 -20.16 21.80 -25.21
C ASP A 208 -21.29 21.59 -26.21
N ASP A 209 -21.94 20.42 -26.17
CA ASP A 209 -23.11 20.12 -26.99
C ASP A 209 -24.27 21.09 -26.70
N HIS A 210 -24.57 21.36 -25.43
CA HIS A 210 -25.59 22.34 -25.03
C HIS A 210 -25.24 23.78 -25.42
N LEU A 211 -23.95 24.12 -25.50
CA LEU A 211 -23.48 25.44 -25.92
C LEU A 211 -23.31 25.57 -27.44
N GLY A 212 -23.49 24.49 -28.20
CA GLY A 212 -23.22 24.46 -29.64
C GLY A 212 -21.73 24.59 -29.99
N MET A 213 -20.85 24.26 -29.05
CA MET A 213 -19.39 24.37 -29.14
C MET A 213 -18.71 23.01 -29.32
N ALA A 214 -19.47 21.97 -29.65
CA ALA A 214 -18.96 20.62 -29.84
C ALA A 214 -17.89 20.57 -30.94
N ASP A 215 -16.70 20.10 -30.58
CA ASP A 215 -15.59 19.83 -31.50
C ASP A 215 -15.68 18.40 -32.06
N GLU A 216 -14.99 18.10 -33.16
CA GLU A 216 -14.89 16.75 -33.74
C GLU A 216 -14.14 15.77 -32.81
N ARG A 217 -13.33 16.29 -31.88
CA ARG A 217 -12.59 15.50 -30.91
C ARG A 217 -13.29 15.48 -29.55
N HIS A 218 -13.72 14.30 -29.14
CA HIS A 218 -14.30 14.09 -27.82
C HIS A 218 -13.26 14.24 -26.70
N TRP A 219 -13.67 14.87 -25.60
CA TRP A 219 -12.85 15.09 -24.40
C TRP A 219 -12.24 13.79 -23.83
N GLY A 220 -12.93 12.66 -23.97
CA GLY A 220 -12.54 11.38 -23.36
C GLY A 220 -11.68 10.46 -24.22
N THR A 221 -11.44 10.78 -25.51
CA THR A 221 -10.84 9.81 -26.45
C THR A 221 -9.46 9.31 -26.02
N THR A 222 -8.57 10.22 -25.62
CA THR A 222 -7.21 9.86 -25.19
C THR A 222 -7.22 9.00 -23.93
N THR A 223 -8.00 9.40 -22.93
CA THR A 223 -8.14 8.67 -21.67
C THR A 223 -8.73 7.28 -21.89
N HIS A 224 -9.68 7.14 -22.82
CA HIS A 224 -10.26 5.85 -23.18
C HIS A 224 -9.21 4.90 -23.78
N VAL A 225 -8.38 5.41 -24.70
CA VAL A 225 -7.29 4.62 -25.30
C VAL A 225 -6.27 4.19 -24.24
N GLU A 226 -5.86 5.09 -23.36
CA GLU A 226 -4.93 4.76 -22.26
C GLU A 226 -5.50 3.71 -21.31
N ARG A 227 -6.77 3.84 -20.93
CA ARG A 227 -7.48 2.87 -20.09
C ARG A 227 -7.46 1.48 -20.74
N LYS A 228 -7.80 1.39 -22.02
CA LYS A 228 -7.79 0.13 -22.78
C LYS A 228 -6.39 -0.49 -22.84
N LEU A 229 -5.34 0.31 -22.96
CA LEU A 229 -3.95 -0.19 -22.91
C LEU A 229 -3.61 -0.79 -21.53
N VAL A 230 -4.07 -0.19 -20.43
CA VAL A 230 -3.86 -0.72 -19.08
C VAL A 230 -4.62 -2.02 -18.88
N GLU A 231 -5.88 -2.10 -19.34
CA GLU A 231 -6.71 -3.30 -19.31
C GLU A 231 -6.06 -4.45 -20.09
N ASN A 232 -5.60 -4.20 -21.32
CA ASN A 232 -4.90 -5.20 -22.13
C ASN A 232 -3.65 -5.73 -21.42
N LYS A 233 -2.88 -4.86 -20.75
CA LYS A 233 -1.70 -5.27 -19.95
C LYS A 233 -2.10 -6.10 -18.72
N MET A 234 -3.27 -5.86 -18.14
CA MET A 234 -3.81 -6.64 -17.03
C MET A 234 -4.27 -8.02 -17.47
N GLU A 235 -4.95 -8.09 -18.62
CA GLU A 235 -5.39 -9.34 -19.23
C GLU A 235 -4.22 -10.21 -19.68
N ALA A 236 -3.24 -9.64 -20.38
CA ALA A 236 -2.02 -10.34 -20.78
C ALA A 236 -1.30 -10.97 -19.57
N SER A 237 -1.15 -10.21 -18.47
CA SER A 237 -0.59 -10.70 -17.21
C SER A 237 -1.43 -11.83 -16.59
N ALA A 238 -2.76 -11.76 -16.67
CA ALA A 238 -3.63 -12.82 -16.20
C ALA A 238 -3.46 -14.11 -17.02
N ASN A 239 -3.33 -13.98 -18.35
CA ASN A 239 -3.11 -15.10 -19.25
C ASN A 239 -1.74 -15.76 -19.04
N GLU A 240 -0.69 -14.97 -18.86
CA GLU A 240 0.65 -15.46 -18.49
C GLU A 240 0.62 -16.24 -17.17
N ASN A 241 -0.03 -15.66 -16.15
CA ASN A 241 -0.18 -16.32 -14.85
C ASN A 241 -0.97 -17.63 -14.98
N ALA A 242 -2.04 -17.66 -15.78
CA ALA A 242 -2.80 -18.89 -16.02
C ALA A 242 -1.96 -19.98 -16.71
N ALA A 243 -1.14 -19.61 -17.70
CA ALA A 243 -0.22 -20.54 -18.36
C ALA A 243 0.83 -21.11 -17.38
N VAL A 244 1.40 -20.24 -16.52
CA VAL A 244 2.35 -20.65 -15.48
C VAL A 244 1.67 -21.56 -14.45
N ALA A 245 0.44 -21.26 -14.02
CA ALA A 245 -0.31 -22.09 -13.09
C ALA A 245 -0.55 -23.51 -13.64
N LYS A 246 -0.86 -23.64 -14.94
CA LYS A 246 -1.02 -24.96 -15.59
C LYS A 246 0.26 -25.78 -15.52
N LYS A 247 1.42 -25.16 -15.80
CA LYS A 247 2.73 -25.83 -15.67
C LYS A 247 3.01 -26.26 -14.23
N MET A 248 2.70 -25.40 -13.26
CA MET A 248 2.85 -25.71 -11.84
C MET A 248 1.96 -26.87 -11.41
N LEU A 249 0.72 -26.93 -11.89
CA LEU A 249 -0.21 -28.02 -11.58
C LEU A 249 0.32 -29.35 -12.12
N ALA A 250 0.82 -29.38 -13.37
CA ALA A 250 1.43 -30.58 -13.94
C ALA A 250 2.60 -31.10 -13.10
N ILE A 251 3.43 -30.20 -12.54
CA ILE A 251 4.50 -30.58 -11.61
C ILE A 251 3.94 -31.20 -10.32
N VAL A 252 2.88 -30.61 -9.76
CA VAL A 252 2.24 -31.12 -8.53
C VAL A 252 1.66 -32.51 -8.76
N ASP A 253 0.99 -32.72 -9.89
CA ASP A 253 0.39 -34.01 -10.25
C ASP A 253 1.46 -35.10 -10.42
N GLU A 254 2.58 -34.79 -11.09
CA GLU A 254 3.67 -35.74 -11.27
C GLU A 254 4.42 -36.03 -9.95
N GLU A 255 4.68 -35.01 -9.14
CA GLU A 255 5.26 -35.19 -7.79
C GLU A 255 4.34 -36.05 -6.90
N GLN A 256 3.03 -35.89 -7.01
CA GLN A 256 2.04 -36.68 -6.29
C GLN A 256 2.04 -38.14 -6.76
N ARG A 257 2.06 -38.37 -8.08
CA ARG A 257 2.17 -39.71 -8.67
C ARG A 257 3.42 -40.45 -8.18
N LEU A 258 4.57 -39.79 -8.21
CA LEU A 258 5.83 -40.34 -7.72
C LEU A 258 5.77 -40.62 -6.21
N ALA A 259 5.19 -39.70 -5.42
CA ALA A 259 5.04 -39.89 -3.98
C ALA A 259 4.18 -41.12 -3.64
N ASP A 260 3.15 -41.39 -4.43
CA ASP A 260 2.27 -42.55 -4.22
C ASP A 260 2.93 -43.88 -4.61
N ILE A 261 3.74 -43.90 -5.68
CA ILE A 261 4.55 -45.06 -6.06
C ILE A 261 5.56 -45.36 -4.93
N GLU A 262 6.33 -44.36 -4.52
CA GLU A 262 7.33 -44.49 -3.46
C GLU A 262 6.71 -44.93 -2.13
N LYS A 263 5.51 -44.43 -1.81
CA LYS A 263 4.75 -44.84 -0.61
C LYS A 263 4.35 -46.32 -0.68
N LYS A 264 3.90 -46.81 -1.84
CA LYS A 264 3.55 -48.23 -2.05
C LYS A 264 4.77 -49.13 -1.90
N GLU A 265 5.90 -48.75 -2.50
CA GLU A 265 7.18 -49.48 -2.34
C GLU A 265 7.62 -49.54 -0.88
N TRP A 266 7.60 -48.39 -0.19
CA TRP A 266 7.96 -48.30 1.22
C TRP A 266 7.07 -49.20 2.09
N LEU A 267 5.75 -49.22 1.85
CA LEU A 267 4.84 -50.12 2.55
C LEU A 267 5.14 -51.60 2.28
N ARG A 268 5.50 -51.96 1.04
CA ARG A 268 5.89 -53.34 0.69
C ARG A 268 7.16 -53.75 1.43
N GLU A 269 8.19 -52.92 1.42
CA GLU A 269 9.44 -53.19 2.14
C GLU A 269 9.22 -53.24 3.66
N LYS A 270 8.42 -52.33 4.22
CA LYS A 270 8.05 -52.37 5.64
C LYS A 270 7.35 -53.68 6.01
N ARG A 271 6.43 -54.18 5.17
CA ARG A 271 5.74 -55.47 5.37
C ARG A 271 6.70 -56.65 5.26
N LYS A 272 7.67 -56.64 4.32
CA LYS A 272 8.71 -57.68 4.22
C LYS A 272 9.57 -57.72 5.49
N ARG A 273 10.11 -56.57 5.92
CA ARG A 273 10.90 -56.45 7.16
C ARG A 273 10.13 -56.87 8.41
N TYR A 274 8.82 -56.59 8.46
CA TYR A 274 7.97 -57.06 9.54
C TYR A 274 7.83 -58.59 9.54
N ARG A 275 7.57 -59.19 8.36
CA ARG A 275 7.48 -60.65 8.22
C ARG A 275 8.80 -61.36 8.56
N GLN A 276 9.93 -60.80 8.13
CA GLN A 276 11.26 -61.33 8.45
C GLN A 276 11.51 -61.30 9.96
N ARG A 277 11.33 -60.15 10.62
CA ARG A 277 11.48 -60.04 12.08
C ARG A 277 10.54 -60.96 12.85
N LYS A 278 9.32 -61.18 12.34
CA LYS A 278 8.38 -62.13 12.94
C LYS A 278 8.91 -63.57 12.83
N ARG A 279 9.43 -63.98 11.67
CA ARG A 279 10.05 -65.31 11.48
C ARG A 279 11.24 -65.50 12.41
N GLU A 280 12.19 -64.56 12.44
CA GLU A 280 13.36 -64.59 13.32
C GLU A 280 12.95 -64.72 14.81
N ARG A 281 11.88 -64.02 15.23
CA ARG A 281 11.34 -64.12 16.59
C ARG A 281 10.70 -65.48 16.87
N ASP A 282 9.89 -65.98 15.95
CA ASP A 282 9.17 -67.25 16.12
C ASP A 282 10.17 -68.43 16.12
N GLU A 283 11.24 -68.37 15.31
CA GLU A 283 12.39 -69.30 15.34
C GLU A 283 13.14 -69.25 16.68
N ALA A 284 13.42 -68.04 17.20
CA ALA A 284 14.06 -67.88 18.51
C ALA A 284 13.22 -68.45 19.67
N LEU A 285 11.88 -68.39 19.56
CA LEU A 285 10.96 -68.97 20.56
C LEU A 285 10.88 -70.50 20.49
N GLN A 286 11.08 -71.11 19.32
CA GLN A 286 11.13 -72.57 19.16
C GLN A 286 12.44 -73.20 19.66
N GLY A 287 13.51 -72.41 19.74
CA GLY A 287 14.81 -72.85 20.28
C GLY A 287 14.91 -72.86 21.81
N LEU A 288 13.86 -72.47 22.54
CA LEU A 288 13.84 -72.49 24.00
C LEU A 288 13.38 -73.87 24.52
N PRO A 289 14.09 -74.50 25.49
CA PRO A 289 13.68 -75.78 26.05
C PRO A 289 12.29 -75.65 26.70
N LYS A 290 11.38 -76.56 26.36
CA LYS A 290 10.11 -76.70 27.08
C LYS A 290 10.43 -77.32 28.44
N PHE A 291 10.24 -76.55 29.51
CA PHE A 291 10.22 -77.05 30.89
C PHE A 291 8.91 -77.78 31.16
#